data_AF-A0A9P5E236-F1
#
_entry.id   AF-A0A9P5E236-F1
#
_cell.length_a   1.000
_cell.length_b   1.000
_cell.length_c   1.000
_cell.angle_alpha   90.00
_cell.angle_beta   90.00
_cell.angle_gamma   90.00
#
_symmetry.space_group_name_H-M   'P 1'
#
loop_
_entity.id
_entity.type
_entity.pdbx_description
1 polymer ?
#
loop_
_entity_poly.entity_id
_entity_poly.type
_entity_poly.pdbx_seq_one_letter_code
_entity_poly.pdbx_strand_id
1 'polypeptide(L)'
;MKSIYIATVLLFKIASINAFSLPSFLAKRKDIWTPDTGDNWQPVLDGPFKFPKGGVRSLDPDISVYGLDLWSNNKFTINRLQKAGKHVICSFSGGTVRAKDSDKKSFFKRDIGNPVDGSDGEKWLNVRSQRVRKAMAKRVKLASDKGCDAISPLNTNAYDDDTGFELSEDDEIDYVGFLVDEAAKYQMSVGVEIGSIIADIQDVASFFIGGSCDDYSSDGDGDNGDDDDSGDDWDPEDPNSCEFWQELIDSGIPVFSTDGEVFKKSKV
;
A
#
# COMPACT_ATOMS: atom_id res chain seq x y z
N MET A 1 -83.74 -20.97 35.05
CA MET A 1 -83.33 -22.07 34.14
C MET A 1 -82.76 -21.48 32.86
N LYS A 2 -81.55 -21.95 32.51
CA LYS A 2 -80.81 -21.83 31.24
C LYS A 2 -80.09 -20.52 30.91
N SER A 3 -78.77 -20.59 31.11
CA SER A 3 -77.68 -19.74 30.61
C SER A 3 -77.60 -19.69 29.09
N ILE A 4 -77.25 -18.52 28.54
CA ILE A 4 -76.48 -18.38 27.28
C ILE A 4 -75.58 -17.15 27.44
N TYR A 5 -74.26 -17.36 27.52
CA TYR A 5 -73.25 -16.30 27.40
C TYR A 5 -72.87 -16.19 25.92
N ILE A 6 -73.06 -15.01 25.32
CA ILE A 6 -72.62 -14.70 23.96
C ILE A 6 -71.22 -14.10 24.06
N ALA A 7 -70.22 -14.80 23.54
CA ALA A 7 -68.85 -14.33 23.43
C ALA A 7 -68.72 -13.35 22.26
N THR A 8 -68.36 -12.10 22.56
CA THR A 8 -68.02 -11.07 21.57
C THR A 8 -66.62 -11.35 21.02
N VAL A 9 -66.53 -11.70 19.73
CA VAL A 9 -65.27 -11.86 19.01
C VAL A 9 -64.72 -10.48 18.64
N LEU A 10 -63.55 -10.14 19.19
CA LEU A 10 -62.79 -8.94 18.83
C LEU A 10 -62.04 -9.20 17.51
N LEU A 11 -62.47 -8.56 16.43
CA LEU A 11 -61.79 -8.59 15.13
C LEU A 11 -60.51 -7.74 15.19
N PHE A 12 -59.35 -8.39 15.24
CA PHE A 12 -58.07 -7.74 14.91
C PHE A 12 -58.01 -7.52 13.39
N LYS A 13 -58.10 -6.26 12.95
CA LYS A 13 -57.70 -5.88 11.60
C LYS A 13 -56.19 -6.04 11.48
N ILE A 14 -55.76 -7.01 10.69
CA ILE A 14 -54.38 -7.08 10.18
C ILE A 14 -54.23 -5.90 9.22
N ALA A 15 -53.49 -4.87 9.62
CA ALA A 15 -53.01 -3.88 8.69
C ALA A 15 -51.96 -4.57 7.80
N SER A 16 -52.28 -4.78 6.54
CA SER A 16 -51.31 -5.15 5.50
C SER A 16 -50.26 -4.05 5.45
N ILE A 17 -49.06 -4.36 5.94
CA ILE A 17 -47.90 -3.49 5.77
C ILE A 17 -47.60 -3.49 4.27
N ASN A 18 -47.93 -2.39 3.59
CA ASN A 18 -47.38 -2.08 2.29
C ASN A 18 -45.87 -2.00 2.43
N ALA A 19 -45.16 -3.05 2.06
CA ALA A 19 -43.71 -3.05 1.88
C ALA A 19 -43.37 -2.25 0.61
N PHE A 20 -43.57 -0.92 0.67
CA PHE A 20 -43.11 0.03 -0.34
C PHE A 20 -42.32 1.15 0.35
N SER A 21 -41.20 0.75 0.94
CA SER A 21 -40.00 1.58 1.08
C SER A 21 -38.85 0.64 1.43
N LEU A 22 -38.20 0.05 0.43
CA LEU A 22 -36.84 -0.46 0.63
C LEU A 22 -35.93 0.77 0.74
N PRO A 23 -35.30 1.03 1.90
CA PRO A 23 -34.22 1.99 1.95
C PRO A 23 -33.08 1.42 1.11
N SER A 24 -32.67 2.15 0.08
CA SER A 24 -31.47 1.88 -0.71
C SER A 24 -30.21 2.13 0.13
N PHE A 25 -29.94 1.31 1.14
CA PHE A 25 -28.76 1.46 2.03
C PHE A 25 -28.18 0.15 2.56
N LEU A 26 -28.32 -0.95 1.81
CA LEU A 26 -27.52 -2.16 2.05
C LEU A 26 -26.76 -2.55 0.78
N ALA A 27 -26.03 -1.60 0.20
CA ALA A 27 -24.78 -2.00 -0.43
C ALA A 27 -23.91 -2.52 0.72
N LYS A 28 -23.75 -3.84 0.81
CA LYS A 28 -22.77 -4.45 1.72
C LYS A 28 -21.46 -3.72 1.46
N ARG A 29 -20.95 -2.96 2.45
CA ARG A 29 -19.61 -2.36 2.33
C ARG A 29 -18.69 -3.52 1.96
N LYS A 30 -18.05 -3.43 0.79
CA LYS A 30 -17.00 -4.38 0.42
C LYS A 30 -15.91 -4.15 1.47
N ASP A 31 -15.54 -5.20 2.19
CA ASP A 31 -14.43 -5.10 3.13
C ASP A 31 -13.18 -4.61 2.36
N ILE A 32 -12.41 -3.72 2.96
CA ILE A 32 -11.16 -3.24 2.36
C ILE A 32 -10.28 -4.46 2.16
N TRP A 33 -9.84 -4.69 0.91
CA TRP A 33 -8.95 -5.80 0.63
C TRP A 33 -7.56 -5.49 1.18
N THR A 34 -6.99 -6.45 1.90
CA THR A 34 -5.59 -6.49 2.28
C THR A 34 -4.98 -7.75 1.70
N PRO A 35 -3.71 -7.73 1.27
CA PRO A 35 -3.01 -8.95 0.87
C PRO A 35 -2.96 -9.96 2.03
N ASP A 36 -2.84 -11.25 1.69
CA ASP A 36 -2.54 -12.29 2.68
C ASP A 36 -1.03 -12.49 2.79
N THR A 37 -0.56 -12.97 3.95
CA THR A 37 0.83 -13.40 4.07
C THR A 37 1.14 -14.54 3.10
N GLY A 38 2.24 -14.43 2.36
CA GLY A 38 2.64 -15.40 1.34
C GLY A 38 1.95 -15.26 -0.01
N ASP A 39 1.12 -14.22 -0.23
CA ASP A 39 0.66 -13.86 -1.57
C ASP A 39 1.86 -13.69 -2.52
N ASN A 40 1.77 -14.20 -3.75
CA ASN A 40 2.82 -13.97 -4.73
C ASN A 40 2.59 -12.65 -5.47
N TRP A 41 3.70 -11.95 -5.68
CA TRP A 41 3.70 -10.56 -6.11
C TRP A 41 4.56 -10.36 -7.35
N GLN A 42 4.11 -9.48 -8.24
CA GLN A 42 4.92 -8.99 -9.36
C GLN A 42 5.01 -7.46 -9.34
N PRO A 43 6.19 -6.88 -9.05
CA PRO A 43 6.41 -5.46 -9.18
C PRO A 43 6.67 -5.08 -10.64
N VAL A 44 5.93 -4.09 -11.14
CA VAL A 44 6.15 -3.38 -12.40
C VAL A 44 6.05 -1.89 -12.10
N LEU A 45 7.05 -1.41 -11.37
CA LEU A 45 7.10 -0.08 -10.75
C LEU A 45 7.72 1.00 -11.66
N ASP A 46 8.32 0.59 -12.78
CA ASP A 46 8.75 1.51 -13.83
C ASP A 46 8.20 1.09 -15.21
N GLY A 47 7.07 1.69 -15.58
CA GLY A 47 6.49 1.56 -16.90
C GLY A 47 5.20 0.74 -16.96
N PRO A 48 4.64 0.57 -18.18
CA PRO A 48 3.37 -0.10 -18.36
C PRO A 48 3.52 -1.62 -18.27
N PHE A 49 2.62 -2.26 -17.55
CA PHE A 49 2.45 -3.71 -17.60
C PHE A 49 2.04 -4.15 -19.01
N LYS A 50 2.75 -5.15 -19.53
CA LYS A 50 2.52 -5.71 -20.86
C LYS A 50 1.97 -7.12 -20.70
N PHE A 51 0.74 -7.32 -21.14
CA PHE A 51 0.17 -8.65 -21.19
C PHE A 51 0.99 -9.55 -22.15
N PRO A 52 1.20 -10.82 -21.79
CA PRO A 52 1.81 -11.80 -22.70
C PRO A 52 0.91 -12.03 -23.92
N LYS A 53 1.49 -12.66 -24.95
CA LYS A 53 0.75 -13.07 -26.14
C LYS A 53 -0.30 -14.12 -25.73
N GLY A 54 -1.58 -13.75 -25.83
CA GLY A 54 -2.71 -14.53 -25.29
C GLY A 54 -3.47 -13.84 -24.16
N GLY A 55 -2.95 -12.72 -23.66
CA GLY A 55 -3.59 -11.91 -22.64
C GLY A 55 -3.54 -12.55 -21.26
N VAL A 56 -4.57 -12.29 -20.45
CA VAL A 56 -4.68 -12.79 -19.07
C VAL A 56 -4.65 -14.32 -18.93
N ARG A 57 -4.99 -15.06 -19.98
CA ARG A 57 -4.98 -16.54 -19.98
C ARG A 57 -3.58 -17.13 -20.13
N SER A 58 -2.59 -16.28 -20.42
CA SER A 58 -1.21 -16.66 -20.64
C SER A 58 -0.28 -16.03 -19.61
N LEU A 59 -0.84 -15.54 -18.49
CA LEU A 59 -0.04 -15.13 -17.33
C LEU A 59 0.60 -16.38 -16.74
N ASP A 60 1.92 -16.37 -16.68
CA ASP A 60 2.76 -17.45 -16.15
C ASP A 60 4.03 -16.80 -15.59
N PRO A 61 4.39 -17.00 -14.31
CA PRO A 61 3.64 -17.75 -13.29
C PRO A 61 2.28 -17.12 -12.95
N ASP A 62 1.44 -17.89 -12.25
CA ASP A 62 0.11 -17.42 -11.82
C ASP A 62 0.25 -16.51 -10.58
N ILE A 63 0.48 -15.23 -10.82
CA ILE A 63 0.63 -14.19 -9.78
C ILE A 63 -0.75 -13.75 -9.26
N SER A 64 -0.94 -13.60 -7.95
CA SER A 64 -2.17 -13.15 -7.29
C SER A 64 -2.21 -11.63 -7.19
N VAL A 65 -1.07 -10.98 -6.90
CA VAL A 65 -0.98 -9.52 -6.69
C VAL A 65 0.01 -8.85 -7.66
N TYR A 66 -0.43 -7.78 -8.31
CA TYR A 66 0.42 -6.96 -9.19
C TYR A 66 0.63 -5.57 -8.62
N GLY A 67 1.89 -5.19 -8.40
CA GLY A 67 2.32 -3.83 -8.11
C GLY A 67 2.57 -3.05 -9.38
N LEU A 68 1.74 -2.06 -9.68
CA LEU A 68 1.82 -1.33 -10.95
C LEU A 68 2.11 0.16 -10.71
N ASP A 69 3.06 0.72 -11.47
CA ASP A 69 3.27 2.17 -11.51
C ASP A 69 1.96 2.88 -11.86
N LEU A 70 1.55 3.80 -10.99
CA LEU A 70 0.31 4.54 -11.07
C LEU A 70 0.21 5.32 -12.37
N TRP A 71 1.31 5.90 -12.88
CA TRP A 71 1.24 6.79 -14.04
C TRP A 71 1.15 6.03 -15.35
N SER A 72 1.95 4.98 -15.49
CA SER A 72 2.16 4.23 -16.72
C SER A 72 1.06 3.20 -16.99
N ASN A 73 0.31 2.81 -15.98
CA ASN A 73 -0.78 1.85 -16.09
C ASN A 73 -2.15 2.53 -16.07
N ASN A 74 -3.07 2.03 -16.90
CA ASN A 74 -4.39 2.61 -17.05
C ASN A 74 -5.48 1.69 -16.49
N LYS A 75 -6.69 2.24 -16.38
CA LYS A 75 -7.89 1.52 -15.92
C LYS A 75 -8.19 0.24 -16.70
N PHE A 76 -7.84 0.19 -17.99
CA PHE A 76 -8.06 -1.02 -18.79
C PHE A 76 -7.16 -2.16 -18.33
N THR A 77 -5.87 -1.90 -18.10
CA THR A 77 -4.92 -2.89 -17.58
C THR A 77 -5.38 -3.41 -16.22
N ILE A 78 -5.68 -2.51 -15.28
CA ILE A 78 -6.09 -2.84 -13.91
C ILE A 78 -7.36 -3.70 -13.91
N ASN A 79 -8.43 -3.23 -14.58
CA ASN A 79 -9.68 -3.97 -14.66
C ASN A 79 -9.52 -5.35 -15.33
N ARG A 80 -8.57 -5.49 -16.26
CA ARG A 80 -8.36 -6.74 -16.98
C ARG A 80 -7.66 -7.77 -16.10
N LEU A 81 -6.70 -7.35 -15.27
CA LEU A 81 -6.11 -8.18 -14.22
C LEU A 81 -7.17 -8.58 -13.17
N GLN A 82 -7.96 -7.63 -12.68
CA GLN A 82 -9.02 -7.90 -11.68
C GLN A 82 -10.10 -8.86 -12.18
N LYS A 83 -10.51 -8.74 -13.45
CA LYS A 83 -11.44 -9.72 -14.06
C LYS A 83 -10.86 -11.12 -14.20
N ALA A 84 -9.54 -11.26 -14.14
CA ALA A 84 -8.85 -12.54 -14.09
C ALA A 84 -8.59 -13.02 -12.65
N GLY A 85 -9.21 -12.38 -11.64
CA GLY A 85 -9.10 -12.75 -10.23
C GLY A 85 -7.83 -12.26 -9.56
N LYS A 86 -7.16 -11.23 -10.12
CA LYS A 86 -5.91 -10.68 -9.59
C LYS A 86 -6.17 -9.40 -8.80
N HIS A 87 -5.38 -9.14 -7.78
CA HIS A 87 -5.41 -7.86 -7.09
C HIS A 87 -4.36 -6.91 -7.65
N VAL A 88 -4.65 -5.61 -7.62
CA VAL A 88 -3.73 -4.59 -8.13
C VAL A 88 -3.46 -3.52 -7.10
N ILE A 89 -2.18 -3.35 -6.78
CA ILE A 89 -1.66 -2.28 -5.94
C ILE A 89 -1.06 -1.22 -6.86
N CYS A 90 -1.51 0.02 -6.72
CA CYS A 90 -0.99 1.12 -7.52
C CYS A 90 0.10 1.87 -6.77
N SER A 91 1.33 1.74 -7.26
CA SER A 91 2.51 2.33 -6.64
C SER A 91 2.85 3.68 -7.25
N PHE A 92 3.30 4.62 -6.42
CA PHE A 92 3.76 5.94 -6.85
C PHE A 92 4.74 6.51 -5.83
N SER A 93 5.62 7.43 -6.24
CA SER A 93 6.47 8.17 -5.31
C SER A 93 5.63 8.89 -4.23
N GLY A 94 5.74 8.48 -2.97
CA GLY A 94 5.00 9.02 -1.84
C GLY A 94 5.71 10.21 -1.19
N GLY A 95 6.97 10.05 -0.77
CA GLY A 95 7.78 11.15 -0.20
C GLY A 95 8.65 11.88 -1.22
N THR A 96 8.61 11.49 -2.50
CA THR A 96 9.45 12.07 -3.55
C THR A 96 8.65 12.52 -4.79
N VAL A 97 9.31 13.28 -5.65
CA VAL A 97 8.82 13.64 -6.99
C VAL A 97 9.85 13.28 -8.05
N ARG A 98 9.43 12.52 -9.05
CA ARG A 98 10.29 12.14 -10.19
C ARG A 98 10.18 13.15 -11.32
N ALA A 99 11.24 13.30 -12.11
CA ALA A 99 11.24 14.14 -13.30
C ALA A 99 10.16 13.74 -14.33
N LYS A 100 9.73 12.48 -14.33
CA LYS A 100 8.68 11.92 -15.21
C LYS A 100 7.26 12.05 -14.66
N ASP A 101 7.09 12.39 -13.38
CA ASP A 101 5.76 12.47 -12.77
C ASP A 101 4.93 13.59 -13.43
N SER A 102 3.70 13.26 -13.82
CA SER A 102 2.85 14.17 -14.60
C SER A 102 2.40 15.40 -13.80
N ASP A 103 2.38 15.30 -12.47
CA ASP A 103 1.96 16.33 -11.53
C ASP A 103 3.13 17.11 -10.91
N LYS A 104 4.37 16.88 -11.34
CA LYS A 104 5.57 17.54 -10.77
C LYS A 104 5.49 19.07 -10.70
N LYS A 105 4.74 19.69 -11.62
CA LYS A 105 4.53 21.14 -11.67
C LYS A 105 3.56 21.66 -10.58
N SER A 106 2.95 20.77 -9.81
CA SER A 106 2.02 21.13 -8.74
C SER A 106 2.72 21.49 -7.43
N PHE A 107 3.98 21.08 -7.27
CA PHE A 107 4.81 21.35 -6.09
C PHE A 107 5.47 22.73 -6.19
N PHE A 108 5.58 23.43 -5.07
CA PHE A 108 6.38 24.65 -5.02
C PHE A 108 7.84 24.32 -4.83
N LYS A 109 8.73 25.22 -5.29
CA LYS A 109 10.18 25.06 -5.12
C LYS A 109 10.58 24.85 -3.65
N ARG A 110 9.88 25.48 -2.71
CA ARG A 110 10.14 25.33 -1.26
C ARG A 110 9.74 23.96 -0.70
N ASP A 111 8.91 23.21 -1.42
CA ASP A 111 8.45 21.89 -1.01
C ASP A 111 9.31 20.78 -1.64
N ILE A 112 10.30 21.13 -2.46
CA ILE A 112 11.20 20.19 -3.15
C ILE A 112 12.60 20.34 -2.53
N GLY A 113 13.11 19.25 -1.99
CA GLY A 113 14.37 19.17 -1.29
C GLY A 113 15.52 18.69 -2.16
N ASN A 114 16.42 17.96 -1.51
CA ASN A 114 17.60 17.38 -2.11
C ASN A 114 17.25 16.27 -3.13
N PRO A 115 18.16 15.98 -4.08
CA PRO A 115 18.09 14.76 -4.87
C PRO A 115 18.03 13.51 -3.98
N VAL A 116 17.34 12.48 -4.45
CA VAL A 116 17.44 11.14 -3.84
C VAL A 116 18.71 10.49 -4.37
N ASP A 117 19.54 9.96 -3.48
CA ASP A 117 20.78 9.31 -3.88
C ASP A 117 20.50 8.08 -4.74
N GLY A 118 21.31 7.88 -5.78
CA GLY A 118 21.13 6.79 -6.75
C GLY A 118 19.96 6.94 -7.73
N SER A 119 19.08 7.95 -7.59
CA SER A 119 17.90 8.14 -8.46
C SER A 119 17.98 9.43 -9.30
N ASP A 120 18.24 9.29 -10.61
CA ASP A 120 18.38 10.44 -11.51
C ASP A 120 17.06 11.21 -11.71
N GLY A 121 17.05 12.46 -11.28
CA GLY A 121 15.92 13.37 -11.44
C GLY A 121 14.77 13.14 -10.46
N GLU A 122 14.97 12.34 -9.40
CA GLU A 122 14.06 12.22 -8.27
C GLU A 122 14.53 13.10 -7.10
N LYS A 123 13.57 13.69 -6.40
CA LYS A 123 13.84 14.61 -5.29
C LYS A 123 12.88 14.40 -4.14
N TRP A 124 13.37 14.58 -2.92
CA TRP A 124 12.58 14.57 -1.71
C TRP A 124 11.53 15.69 -1.67
N LEU A 125 10.39 15.42 -1.05
CA LEU A 125 9.32 16.37 -0.82
C LEU A 125 9.19 16.66 0.68
N ASN A 126 8.85 17.90 1.02
CA ASN A 126 8.51 18.23 2.41
C ASN A 126 7.13 17.67 2.76
N VAL A 127 7.09 16.51 3.44
CA VAL A 127 5.87 15.76 3.77
C VAL A 127 4.90 16.50 4.69
N ARG A 128 5.37 17.50 5.46
CA ARG A 128 4.51 18.41 6.24
C ARG A 128 3.74 19.41 5.39
N SER A 129 4.16 19.63 4.15
CA SER A 129 3.56 20.66 3.29
C SER A 129 2.14 20.28 2.90
N GLN A 130 1.18 21.16 3.23
CA GLN A 130 -0.21 21.04 2.77
C GLN A 130 -0.34 20.96 1.25
N ARG A 131 0.62 21.53 0.50
CA ARG A 131 0.65 21.41 -0.96
C ARG A 131 1.01 19.98 -1.37
N VAL A 132 2.02 19.39 -0.74
CA VAL A 132 2.45 18.00 -0.98
C VAL A 132 1.33 17.04 -0.63
N ARG A 133 0.73 17.16 0.55
CA ARG A 133 -0.43 16.33 0.97
C ARG A 133 -1.60 16.44 0.01
N LYS A 134 -1.93 17.65 -0.47
CA LYS A 134 -2.96 17.83 -1.50
C LYS A 134 -2.60 17.16 -2.84
N ALA A 135 -1.33 17.10 -3.22
CA ALA A 135 -0.89 16.40 -4.42
C ALA A 135 -1.01 14.88 -4.21
N MET A 136 -0.59 14.35 -3.06
CA MET A 136 -0.74 12.93 -2.74
C MET A 136 -2.20 12.49 -2.68
N ALA A 137 -3.09 13.28 -2.08
CA ALA A 137 -4.52 13.00 -2.12
C ALA A 137 -5.07 12.87 -3.54
N LYS A 138 -4.52 13.62 -4.50
CA LYS A 138 -4.89 13.45 -5.91
C LYS A 138 -4.30 12.17 -6.52
N ARG A 139 -3.10 11.75 -6.13
CA ARG A 139 -2.50 10.47 -6.54
C ARG A 139 -3.32 9.29 -6.01
N VAL A 140 -3.70 9.33 -4.73
CA VAL A 140 -4.62 8.34 -4.10
C VAL A 140 -5.96 8.31 -4.82
N LYS A 141 -6.59 9.46 -5.04
CA LYS A 141 -7.84 9.53 -5.80
C LYS A 141 -7.68 8.96 -7.22
N LEU A 142 -6.56 9.25 -7.89
CA LEU A 142 -6.29 8.73 -9.23
C LEU A 142 -6.18 7.21 -9.24
N ALA A 143 -5.55 6.62 -8.21
CA ALA A 143 -5.50 5.16 -8.04
C ALA A 143 -6.91 4.58 -7.92
N SER A 144 -7.77 5.18 -7.08
CA SER A 144 -9.18 4.78 -6.97
C SER A 144 -9.94 4.92 -8.30
N ASP A 145 -9.79 6.05 -9.01
CA ASP A 145 -10.46 6.30 -10.29
C ASP A 145 -10.07 5.24 -11.36
N LYS A 146 -8.81 4.78 -11.29
CA LYS A 146 -8.26 3.70 -12.12
C LYS A 146 -8.70 2.31 -11.68
N GLY A 147 -9.18 2.16 -10.45
CA GLY A 147 -9.77 0.95 -9.91
C GLY A 147 -8.82 0.08 -9.08
N CYS A 148 -7.71 0.62 -8.58
CA CYS A 148 -6.76 -0.14 -7.78
C CYS A 148 -7.42 -0.68 -6.48
N ASP A 149 -6.97 -1.85 -6.01
CA ASP A 149 -7.45 -2.43 -4.75
C ASP A 149 -6.71 -1.85 -3.54
N ALA A 150 -5.46 -1.45 -3.73
CA ALA A 150 -4.61 -0.81 -2.73
C ALA A 150 -3.67 0.23 -3.38
N ILE A 151 -2.98 1.01 -2.54
CA ILE A 151 -1.89 1.89 -2.95
C ILE A 151 -0.58 1.51 -2.28
N SER A 152 0.52 1.90 -2.92
CA SER A 152 1.88 1.80 -2.39
C SER A 152 2.64 3.11 -2.63
N PRO A 153 2.54 4.07 -1.71
CA PRO A 153 3.39 5.26 -1.73
C PRO A 153 4.83 4.86 -1.38
N LEU A 154 5.77 5.05 -2.31
CA LEU A 154 7.20 4.72 -2.14
C LEU A 154 7.98 5.89 -1.52
N ASN A 155 9.19 5.64 -1.01
CA ASN A 155 10.04 6.64 -0.35
C ASN A 155 9.28 7.39 0.76
N THR A 156 8.55 6.66 1.61
CA THR A 156 7.85 7.21 2.81
C THR A 156 8.64 6.91 4.09
N ASN A 157 9.94 7.09 3.98
CA ASN A 157 10.97 6.94 5.00
C ASN A 157 11.88 8.18 4.99
N ALA A 158 11.34 9.33 4.60
CA ALA A 158 12.10 10.55 4.35
C ALA A 158 12.85 11.08 5.59
N TYR A 159 12.44 10.65 6.79
CA TYR A 159 13.16 10.93 8.04
C TYR A 159 14.58 10.31 8.07
N ASP A 160 14.80 9.20 7.39
CA ASP A 160 16.07 8.45 7.41
C ASP A 160 17.14 9.03 6.45
N ASP A 161 16.78 10.05 5.67
CA ASP A 161 17.55 10.54 4.53
C ASP A 161 17.93 12.03 4.62
N ASP A 162 18.96 12.45 3.87
CA ASP A 162 19.28 13.87 3.68
C ASP A 162 18.32 14.52 2.67
N THR A 163 17.10 14.79 3.14
CA THR A 163 16.05 15.39 2.31
C THR A 163 16.25 16.89 2.06
N GLY A 164 17.15 17.54 2.80
CA GLY A 164 17.24 19.00 2.89
C GLY A 164 16.10 19.63 3.73
N PHE A 165 15.32 18.82 4.43
CA PHE A 165 14.34 19.24 5.43
C PHE A 165 14.67 18.60 6.78
N GLU A 166 14.54 19.36 7.87
CA GLU A 166 14.56 18.82 9.23
C GLU A 166 13.20 18.16 9.50
N LEU A 167 13.07 16.89 9.08
CA LEU A 167 11.92 16.03 9.39
C LEU A 167 12.21 15.27 10.67
N SER A 168 11.18 15.07 11.50
CA SER A 168 11.23 14.15 12.64
C SER A 168 10.52 12.86 12.31
N GLU A 169 10.77 11.83 13.11
CA GLU A 169 10.02 10.57 13.10
C GLU A 169 8.49 10.80 13.15
N ASP A 170 8.04 11.66 14.08
CA ASP A 170 6.63 12.08 14.19
C ASP A 170 6.06 12.68 12.89
N ASP A 171 6.89 13.39 12.11
CA ASP A 171 6.44 14.00 10.85
C ASP A 171 6.17 12.92 9.78
N GLU A 172 6.96 11.83 9.78
CA GLU A 172 6.78 10.70 8.88
C GLU A 172 5.60 9.82 9.29
N ILE A 173 5.46 9.51 10.59
CA ILE A 173 4.30 8.77 11.12
C ILE A 173 2.99 9.51 10.81
N ASP A 174 2.92 10.83 11.05
CA ASP A 174 1.74 11.64 10.70
C ASP A 174 1.48 11.66 9.18
N TYR A 175 2.53 11.61 8.37
CA TYR A 175 2.39 11.55 6.91
C TYR A 175 1.83 10.21 6.42
N VAL A 176 2.35 9.09 6.94
CA VAL A 176 1.83 7.75 6.66
C VAL A 176 0.38 7.63 7.11
N GLY A 177 0.05 8.10 8.32
CA GLY A 177 -1.34 8.14 8.82
C GLY A 177 -2.27 8.94 7.90
N PHE A 178 -1.81 10.09 7.39
CA PHE A 178 -2.55 10.86 6.38
C PHE A 178 -2.80 10.07 5.08
N LEU A 179 -1.83 9.30 4.59
CA LEU A 179 -1.98 8.49 3.37
C LEU A 179 -2.99 7.35 3.59
N VAL A 180 -2.96 6.70 4.76
CA VAL A 180 -3.93 5.68 5.18
C VAL A 180 -5.35 6.26 5.21
N ASP A 181 -5.54 7.40 5.87
CA ASP A 181 -6.82 8.09 5.95
C ASP A 181 -7.36 8.50 4.57
N GLU A 182 -6.47 8.94 3.67
CA GLU A 182 -6.86 9.32 2.33
C GLU A 182 -7.25 8.12 1.46
N ALA A 183 -6.58 6.98 1.60
CA ALA A 183 -6.91 5.74 0.90
C ALA A 183 -8.22 5.12 1.41
N ALA A 184 -8.47 5.18 2.72
CA ALA A 184 -9.69 4.67 3.35
C ALA A 184 -10.97 5.33 2.80
N LYS A 185 -10.90 6.61 2.39
CA LYS A 185 -12.00 7.33 1.70
C LYS A 185 -12.47 6.63 0.43
N TYR A 186 -11.60 5.82 -0.17
CA TYR A 186 -11.83 5.11 -1.42
C TYR A 186 -11.85 3.59 -1.26
N GLN A 187 -11.89 3.07 -0.02
CA GLN A 187 -11.88 1.63 0.29
C GLN A 187 -10.64 0.91 -0.25
N MET A 188 -9.49 1.58 -0.21
CA MET A 188 -8.19 0.99 -0.56
C MET A 188 -7.35 0.83 0.70
N SER A 189 -6.62 -0.27 0.80
CA SER A 189 -5.56 -0.45 1.79
C SER A 189 -4.28 0.29 1.34
N VAL A 190 -3.35 0.44 2.27
CA VAL A 190 -2.05 1.09 2.03
C VAL A 190 -0.96 0.14 2.48
N GLY A 191 0.07 0.00 1.65
CA GLY A 191 1.34 -0.51 2.11
C GLY A 191 2.44 0.48 1.83
N VAL A 192 3.43 0.49 2.71
CA VAL A 192 4.50 1.48 2.73
C VAL A 192 5.84 0.78 2.68
N GLU A 193 6.85 1.54 2.31
CA GLU A 193 8.23 1.04 2.28
C GLU A 193 8.71 0.75 3.71
N ILE A 194 9.51 -0.31 3.86
CA ILE A 194 10.14 -0.62 5.13
C ILE A 194 11.22 0.44 5.41
N GLY A 195 11.24 0.94 6.64
CA GLY A 195 12.17 1.96 7.12
C GLY A 195 12.18 2.00 8.63
N SER A 196 12.89 2.97 9.23
CA SER A 196 13.13 3.00 10.69
C SER A 196 11.85 3.06 11.53
N ILE A 197 10.77 3.65 11.00
CA ILE A 197 9.52 3.88 11.74
C ILE A 197 8.56 2.69 11.74
N ILE A 198 8.96 1.54 11.19
CA ILE A 198 8.06 0.40 10.94
C ILE A 198 7.35 -0.10 12.21
N ALA A 199 8.03 -0.12 13.35
CA ALA A 199 7.46 -0.55 14.62
C ALA A 199 6.26 0.30 15.06
N ASP A 200 6.27 1.59 14.73
CA ASP A 200 5.22 2.55 15.08
C ASP A 200 4.05 2.56 14.08
N ILE A 201 4.28 2.06 12.85
CA ILE A 201 3.28 2.08 11.78
C ILE A 201 2.70 0.71 11.41
N GLN A 202 3.16 -0.38 12.04
CA GLN A 202 2.63 -1.74 11.80
C GLN A 202 1.13 -1.88 12.05
N ASP A 203 0.55 -1.07 12.94
CA ASP A 203 -0.89 -1.09 13.24
C ASP A 203 -1.72 -0.24 12.27
N VAL A 204 -1.08 0.60 11.43
CA VAL A 204 -1.76 1.49 10.48
C VAL A 204 -1.56 1.11 9.03
N ALA A 205 -0.39 0.58 8.66
CA ALA A 205 -0.13 0.04 7.33
C ALA A 205 -0.73 -1.38 7.21
N SER A 206 -1.27 -1.71 6.04
CA SER A 206 -1.89 -3.02 5.79
C SER A 206 -0.91 -4.08 5.29
N PHE A 207 0.25 -3.66 4.78
CA PHE A 207 1.36 -4.49 4.32
C PHE A 207 2.61 -3.61 4.16
N PHE A 208 3.76 -4.23 3.98
CA PHE A 208 5.03 -3.53 3.77
C PHE A 208 5.71 -3.93 2.47
N ILE A 209 6.56 -3.05 1.97
CA ILE A 209 7.36 -3.27 0.76
C ILE A 209 8.83 -3.04 1.11
N GLY A 210 9.65 -4.06 0.92
CA GLY A 210 11.10 -3.97 1.05
C GLY A 210 11.79 -3.92 -0.31
N GLY A 211 13.01 -3.36 -0.36
CA GLY A 211 13.82 -3.28 -1.58
C GLY A 211 14.24 -4.66 -2.09
N SER A 212 15.32 -5.16 -1.49
CA SER A 212 15.76 -6.55 -1.44
C SER A 212 16.27 -6.79 -0.01
N CYS A 213 16.12 -8.01 0.50
CA CYS A 213 16.86 -8.41 1.68
C CYS A 213 17.93 -9.39 1.19
N ASP A 214 19.19 -9.00 1.30
CA ASP A 214 20.31 -9.90 1.08
C ASP A 214 20.87 -10.23 2.47
N ASP A 215 21.07 -11.52 2.78
CA ASP A 215 21.70 -11.98 4.03
C ASP A 215 23.19 -11.52 4.15
N TYR A 216 23.66 -10.64 3.26
CA TYR A 216 24.99 -10.05 3.26
C TYR A 216 24.88 -8.55 3.54
N SER A 217 25.36 -8.14 4.71
CA SER A 217 25.75 -6.74 4.95
C SER A 217 26.63 -6.28 3.79
N SER A 218 26.14 -5.37 2.97
CA SER A 218 27.04 -4.61 2.11
C SER A 218 27.75 -3.62 3.01
N ASP A 219 28.82 -4.09 3.65
CA ASP A 219 29.83 -3.21 4.22
C ASP A 219 30.23 -2.19 3.16
N GLY A 220 30.32 -0.93 3.60
CA GLY A 220 30.70 0.18 2.75
C GLY A 220 31.94 -0.14 1.92
N ASP A 221 31.86 0.15 0.62
CA ASP A 221 33.02 0.20 -0.26
C ASP A 221 34.02 1.24 0.29
N GLY A 222 34.91 0.75 1.16
CA GLY A 222 36.00 1.46 1.78
C GLY A 222 37.22 0.56 1.76
N ASP A 223 37.75 0.32 0.56
CA ASP A 223 39.08 -0.26 0.36
C ASP A 223 40.12 0.66 1.05
N ASN A 224 40.55 0.25 2.24
CA ASN A 224 41.91 0.42 2.75
C ASN A 224 42.11 -0.55 3.90
N GLY A 225 42.97 -1.54 3.66
CA GLY A 225 43.32 -2.56 4.62
C GLY A 225 43.82 -1.98 5.93
N ASP A 226 43.41 -2.65 7.01
CA ASP A 226 44.28 -3.07 8.10
C ASP A 226 43.50 -4.18 8.84
N ASP A 227 44.21 -5.24 9.22
CA ASP A 227 43.68 -6.35 10.01
C ASP A 227 43.07 -5.82 11.32
N ASP A 228 41.75 -5.84 11.47
CA ASP A 228 41.11 -5.78 12.77
C ASP A 228 39.79 -6.57 12.79
N ASP A 229 39.62 -7.27 13.91
CA ASP A 229 38.54 -8.16 14.32
C ASP A 229 37.20 -7.40 14.40
N SER A 230 36.54 -7.14 13.26
CA SER A 230 35.16 -6.64 13.23
C SER A 230 34.21 -7.83 13.28
N GLY A 231 33.80 -8.20 14.49
CA GLY A 231 32.68 -9.10 14.69
C GLY A 231 31.47 -8.64 13.88
N ASP A 232 30.78 -9.59 13.28
CA ASP A 232 29.53 -9.41 12.56
C ASP A 232 28.60 -8.51 13.41
N ASP A 233 28.44 -7.24 13.03
CA ASP A 233 27.53 -6.29 13.68
C ASP A 233 26.11 -6.65 13.23
N TRP A 234 25.66 -7.82 13.68
CA TRP A 234 24.32 -8.34 13.44
C TRP A 234 23.37 -7.57 14.34
N ASP A 235 22.62 -6.66 13.72
CA ASP A 235 21.52 -5.97 14.37
C ASP A 235 20.20 -6.70 14.05
N PRO A 236 19.61 -7.45 15.02
CA PRO A 236 18.31 -8.08 14.84
C PRO A 236 17.18 -7.06 14.63
N GLU A 237 17.43 -5.78 14.94
CA GLU A 237 16.50 -4.68 14.73
C GLU A 237 16.72 -3.99 13.37
N ASP A 238 17.67 -4.45 12.54
CA ASP A 238 17.86 -3.90 11.19
C ASP A 238 16.60 -4.13 10.36
N PRO A 239 15.87 -3.04 10.02
CA PRO A 239 14.63 -3.15 9.28
C PRO A 239 14.84 -3.67 7.85
N ASN A 240 16.08 -3.77 7.36
CA ASN A 240 16.40 -4.31 6.03
C ASN A 240 16.82 -5.79 6.04
N SER A 241 16.88 -6.43 7.20
CA SER A 241 17.25 -7.85 7.29
C SER A 241 16.10 -8.78 6.84
N CYS A 242 16.45 -9.90 6.18
CA CYS A 242 15.46 -10.91 5.81
C CYS A 242 14.77 -11.54 7.04
N GLU A 243 15.47 -11.58 8.18
CA GLU A 243 14.93 -12.11 9.43
C GLU A 243 13.83 -11.21 9.98
N PHE A 244 14.07 -9.90 10.05
CA PHE A 244 13.06 -8.93 10.45
C PHE A 244 11.82 -8.99 9.54
N TRP A 245 11.99 -9.10 8.22
CA TRP A 245 10.86 -9.25 7.29
C TRP A 245 10.09 -10.56 7.52
N GLN A 246 10.79 -11.65 7.86
CA GLN A 246 10.16 -12.93 8.18
C GLN A 246 9.38 -12.87 9.50
N GLU A 247 9.84 -12.12 10.51
CA GLU A 247 9.10 -11.93 11.76
C GLU A 247 7.77 -11.19 11.55
N LEU A 248 7.76 -10.19 10.67
CA LEU A 248 6.52 -9.51 10.26
C LEU A 248 5.54 -10.50 9.59
N ILE A 249 6.05 -11.31 8.65
CA ILE A 249 5.26 -12.33 7.95
C ILE A 249 4.70 -13.37 8.94
N ASP A 250 5.52 -13.88 9.86
CA ASP A 250 5.13 -14.86 10.87
C ASP A 250 4.10 -14.28 11.86
N SER A 251 4.14 -12.96 12.07
CA SER A 251 3.16 -12.20 12.84
C SER A 251 1.87 -11.89 12.08
N GLY A 252 1.75 -12.32 10.82
CA GLY A 252 0.56 -12.14 10.00
C GLY A 252 0.53 -10.84 9.19
N ILE A 253 1.65 -10.11 9.10
CA ILE A 253 1.77 -8.87 8.35
C ILE A 253 2.37 -9.18 6.95
N PRO A 254 1.66 -8.90 5.85
CA PRO A 254 2.18 -9.16 4.51
C PRO A 254 3.38 -8.25 4.18
N VAL A 255 4.42 -8.83 3.59
CA VAL A 255 5.61 -8.11 3.10
C VAL A 255 5.88 -8.51 1.66
N PHE A 256 6.14 -7.53 0.79
CA PHE A 256 6.50 -7.74 -0.62
C PHE A 256 7.89 -7.18 -0.94
N SER A 257 8.62 -7.83 -1.83
CA SER A 257 9.91 -7.34 -2.31
C SER A 257 9.78 -6.57 -3.63
N THR A 258 10.59 -5.53 -3.84
CA THR A 258 10.63 -4.79 -5.11
C THR A 258 11.42 -5.50 -6.22
N ASP A 259 12.33 -6.40 -5.86
CA ASP A 259 13.00 -7.30 -6.81
C ASP A 259 12.06 -8.40 -7.37
N GLY A 260 10.89 -8.56 -6.76
CA GLY A 260 9.88 -9.55 -7.14
C GLY A 260 10.18 -10.96 -6.64
N GLU A 261 11.14 -11.13 -5.74
CA GLU A 261 11.37 -12.39 -5.07
C GLU A 261 10.24 -12.69 -4.07
N VAL A 262 9.71 -13.91 -4.14
CA VAL A 262 8.87 -14.46 -3.08
C VAL A 262 9.83 -14.94 -2.01
N PHE A 263 9.74 -14.40 -0.79
CA PHE A 263 10.55 -14.84 0.35
C PHE A 263 10.34 -16.34 0.55
N LYS A 264 11.30 -17.15 0.09
CA LYS A 264 11.19 -18.62 0.04
C LYS A 264 11.09 -19.27 1.42
N LYS A 265 11.18 -18.47 2.49
CA LYS A 265 11.02 -18.89 3.89
C LYS A 265 9.59 -18.66 4.44
N SER A 266 8.65 -18.11 3.67
CA SER A 266 7.22 -18.06 4.02
C SER A 266 6.51 -19.43 3.94
N LYS A 267 7.24 -20.53 4.15
CA LYS A 267 6.65 -21.85 4.35
C LYS A 267 6.32 -22.00 5.83
N VAL A 268 5.03 -21.87 6.14
CA VAL A 268 4.40 -22.70 7.16
C VAL A 268 4.67 -24.18 6.84
#